data_AF-A0A1H8SPB6-F1
#
_entry.id   AF-A0A1H8SPB6-F1
#
_cell.length_a   1.000
_cell.length_b   1.000
_cell.length_c   1.000
_cell.angle_alpha   90.00
_cell.angle_beta   90.00
_cell.angle_gamma   90.00
#
_symmetry.space_group_name_H-M   'P 1'
#
loop_
_entity.id
_entity.type
_entity.pdbx_description
1 polymer ?
#
loop_
_entity_poly.entity_id
_entity_poly.type
_entity_poly.pdbx_seq_one_letter_code
_entity_poly.pdbx_strand_id
1 'polypeptide(L)'
;MKDELTGTLVLVHPDLAADPANKQNQIGIITDYDLVKDDVYVSFGKGEQALYSSDALLVMKSENDVYSALMENRPNLQASDFKTLFQANLMQQYGHSGQLKDAMELLQQNPVLRELGMVSLEEKLGIVKTESVDLSQFRPPQMER
;
A
#
# COMPACT_ATOMS: atom_id res chain seq x y z
N MET A 1 11.82 9.66 13.97
CA MET A 1 12.08 8.21 13.88
C MET A 1 12.14 7.88 12.40
N LYS A 2 13.20 7.23 11.92
CA LYS A 2 13.24 6.75 10.54
C LYS A 2 12.57 5.38 10.55
N ASP A 3 11.33 5.30 10.09
CA ASP A 3 10.71 4.02 9.78
C ASP A 3 11.53 3.36 8.66
N GLU A 4 12.31 2.33 8.99
CA GLU A 4 13.04 1.55 7.99
C GLU A 4 12.03 0.78 7.13
N LEU A 5 11.66 1.34 5.98
CA LEU A 5 10.81 0.67 4.98
C LEU A 5 11.54 -0.48 4.28
N THR A 6 12.87 -0.50 4.31
CA THR A 6 13.69 -1.56 3.72
C THR A 6 13.34 -2.92 4.33
N GLY A 7 13.14 -3.93 3.48
CA GLY A 7 12.68 -5.26 3.89
C GLY A 7 11.17 -5.41 3.95
N THR A 8 10.39 -4.34 3.75
CA THR A 8 8.93 -4.40 3.69
C THR A 8 8.47 -5.05 2.39
N LEU A 9 7.55 -6.02 2.50
CA LEU A 9 6.85 -6.61 1.36
C LEU A 9 5.83 -5.62 0.80
N VAL A 10 5.82 -5.48 -0.52
CA VAL A 10 4.90 -4.62 -1.27
C VAL A 10 4.32 -5.38 -2.46
N LEU A 11 3.08 -5.07 -2.80
CA LEU A 11 2.43 -5.50 -4.03
C LEU A 11 2.40 -4.32 -5.00
N VAL A 12 2.89 -4.48 -6.22
CA VAL A 12 2.71 -3.45 -7.27
C VAL A 12 1.23 -3.39 -7.63
N HIS A 13 0.66 -2.18 -7.63
CA HIS A 13 -0.76 -1.99 -7.88
C HIS A 13 -1.17 -2.66 -9.21
N PRO A 14 -2.17 -3.56 -9.21
CA PRO A 14 -2.55 -4.31 -10.41
C PRO A 14 -3.11 -3.42 -11.50
N ASP A 15 -3.78 -2.33 -11.10
CA ASP A 15 -4.37 -1.34 -12.00
C ASP A 15 -3.42 -0.17 -12.32
N LEU A 16 -2.11 -0.34 -12.11
CA LEU A 16 -1.11 0.71 -12.40
C LEU A 16 -1.08 1.02 -13.90
N ALA A 17 -1.55 2.21 -14.28
CA ALA A 17 -1.75 2.60 -15.68
C ALA A 17 -0.46 2.60 -16.53
N ALA A 18 0.67 2.96 -15.92
CA ALA A 18 1.98 2.98 -16.57
C ALA A 18 2.99 2.26 -15.69
N ASP A 19 3.25 0.99 -16.02
CA ASP A 19 4.27 0.20 -15.36
C ASP A 19 5.47 -0.05 -16.30
N PRO A 20 6.58 0.70 -16.16
CA PRO A 20 7.75 0.54 -17.02
C PRO A 20 8.46 -0.80 -16.81
N ALA A 21 8.29 -1.45 -15.65
CA ALA A 21 8.96 -2.71 -15.32
C ALA A 21 8.07 -3.95 -15.57
N ASN A 22 6.79 -3.75 -15.92
CA ASN A 22 5.80 -4.81 -16.16
C ASN A 22 5.72 -5.83 -14.99
N LYS A 23 5.72 -5.31 -13.75
CA LYS A 23 5.55 -6.08 -12.50
C LYS A 23 4.21 -5.83 -11.81
N GLN A 24 3.21 -5.26 -12.50
CA GLN A 24 1.82 -5.19 -12.06
C GLN A 24 1.38 -6.50 -11.41
N ASN A 25 0.70 -6.38 -10.28
CA ASN A 25 0.23 -7.53 -9.53
C ASN A 25 1.36 -8.51 -9.16
N GLN A 26 2.59 -8.05 -8.91
CA GLN A 26 3.68 -8.86 -8.36
C GLN A 26 4.11 -8.34 -6.99
N ILE A 27 4.52 -9.27 -6.13
CA ILE A 27 5.02 -8.98 -4.79
C ILE A 27 6.53 -8.83 -4.86
N GLY A 28 7.04 -7.73 -4.30
CA GLY A 28 8.46 -7.44 -4.16
C GLY A 28 8.81 -6.99 -2.76
N ILE A 29 10.09 -6.67 -2.56
CA ILE A 29 10.62 -6.17 -1.28
C ILE A 29 11.26 -4.81 -1.52
N ILE A 30 10.96 -3.83 -0.67
CA ILE A 30 11.63 -2.52 -0.70
C ILE A 30 13.10 -2.71 -0.33
N THR A 31 14.01 -2.30 -1.22
CA THR A 31 15.45 -2.36 -0.99
C THR A 31 16.03 -0.99 -0.61
N ASP A 32 15.46 0.09 -1.12
CA ASP A 32 15.87 1.47 -0.86
C ASP A 32 14.72 2.43 -1.14
N TYR A 33 14.78 3.65 -0.61
CA TYR A 33 13.74 4.67 -0.80
C TYR A 33 14.25 6.10 -0.59
N ASP A 34 13.73 7.04 -1.38
CA ASP A 34 13.88 8.49 -1.23
C ASP A 34 12.46 9.11 -1.20
N LEU A 35 11.89 9.22 0.01
CA LEU A 35 10.53 9.76 0.19
C LEU A 35 10.41 11.25 -0.20
N VAL A 36 11.52 11.98 -0.29
CA VAL A 36 11.50 13.39 -0.74
C VAL A 36 11.18 13.47 -2.23
N LYS A 37 11.62 12.48 -3.00
CA LYS A 37 11.36 12.38 -4.44
C LYS A 37 10.21 11.45 -4.80
N ASP A 38 9.59 10.80 -3.81
CA ASP A 38 8.61 9.73 -4.01
C ASP A 38 9.21 8.55 -4.79
N ASP A 39 10.47 8.23 -4.54
CA ASP A 39 11.22 7.18 -5.23
C ASP A 39 11.34 5.95 -4.32
N VAL A 40 10.70 4.83 -4.67
CA VAL A 40 10.76 3.57 -3.91
C VAL A 40 11.34 2.46 -4.78
N TYR A 41 12.49 1.92 -4.37
CA TYR A 41 13.16 0.83 -5.06
C TYR A 41 12.66 -0.52 -4.55
N VAL A 42 12.14 -1.33 -5.46
CA VAL A 42 11.55 -2.63 -5.17
C VAL A 42 12.30 -3.73 -5.92
N SER A 43 12.76 -4.75 -5.19
CA SER A 43 13.38 -5.95 -5.74
C SER A 43 12.38 -7.09 -5.84
N PHE A 44 12.40 -7.77 -6.99
CA PHE A 44 11.57 -8.95 -7.28
C PHE A 44 12.39 -10.25 -7.27
N GLY A 45 13.64 -10.19 -6.81
CA GLY A 45 14.60 -11.29 -6.82
C GLY A 45 15.48 -11.32 -8.06
N LYS A 46 16.52 -12.16 -8.04
CA LYS A 46 17.48 -12.39 -9.15
C LYS A 46 18.12 -11.12 -9.75
N GLY A 47 18.22 -10.05 -8.97
CA GLY A 47 18.78 -8.76 -9.42
C GLY A 47 17.79 -7.88 -10.20
N GLU A 48 16.53 -8.30 -10.32
CA GLU A 48 15.47 -7.48 -10.91
C GLU A 48 15.00 -6.44 -9.88
N GLN A 49 15.31 -5.17 -10.14
CA GLN A 49 14.88 -4.03 -9.33
C GLN A 49 14.13 -3.05 -10.23
N ALA A 50 13.06 -2.47 -9.70
CA ALA A 50 12.29 -1.42 -10.35
C ALA A 50 12.05 -0.26 -9.40
N LEU A 51 11.77 0.91 -9.98
CA LEU A 51 11.48 2.14 -9.27
C LEU A 51 9.98 2.42 -9.38
N TYR A 52 9.34 2.69 -8.25
CA TYR A 52 7.93 3.04 -8.16
C TYR A 52 7.72 4.26 -7.27
N SER A 53 6.61 4.94 -7.50
CA SER A 53 6.05 5.91 -6.57
C SER A 53 5.34 5.21 -5.41
N SER A 54 5.23 5.86 -4.25
CA SER A 54 4.61 5.25 -3.06
C SER A 54 3.10 4.98 -3.22
N ASP A 55 2.40 5.69 -4.10
CA ASP A 55 0.99 5.43 -4.44
C ASP A 55 0.81 4.18 -5.33
N ALA A 56 1.84 3.82 -6.11
CA ALA A 56 1.84 2.65 -6.98
C ALA A 56 2.08 1.32 -6.24
N LEU A 57 2.38 1.39 -4.95
CA LEU A 57 2.70 0.23 -4.12
C LEU A 57 1.64 0.03 -3.03
N LEU A 58 1.20 -1.21 -2.89
CA LEU A 58 0.27 -1.64 -1.85
C LEU A 58 1.00 -2.42 -0.76
N VAL A 59 0.61 -2.17 0.48
CA VAL A 59 1.11 -2.83 1.69
C VAL A 59 -0.09 -3.34 2.50
N MET A 60 0.12 -4.40 3.27
CA MET A 60 -0.93 -4.84 4.20
C MET A 60 -1.19 -3.75 5.24
N LYS A 61 -2.48 -3.50 5.52
CA LYS A 61 -2.92 -2.66 6.65
C LYS A 61 -2.46 -3.29 7.97
N SER A 62 -2.55 -2.56 9.08
CA SER A 62 -2.22 -3.15 10.39
C SER A 62 -3.19 -4.28 10.75
N GLU A 63 -2.76 -5.18 11.63
CA GLU A 63 -3.61 -6.29 12.08
C GLU A 63 -4.97 -5.80 12.64
N ASN A 64 -4.97 -4.67 13.34
CA ASN A 64 -6.17 -4.07 13.93
C ASN A 64 -7.08 -3.47 12.85
N ASP A 65 -6.49 -2.84 11.83
CA ASP A 65 -7.26 -2.24 10.72
C ASP A 65 -7.91 -3.33 9.85
N VAL A 66 -7.16 -4.40 9.54
CA VAL A 66 -7.71 -5.55 8.80
C VAL A 66 -8.85 -6.20 9.58
N TYR A 67 -8.67 -6.41 10.89
CA TYR A 67 -9.72 -6.97 11.74
C TYR A 67 -10.96 -6.06 11.82
N SER A 68 -10.76 -4.76 11.96
CA SER A 68 -11.84 -3.76 11.99
C SER A 68 -12.61 -3.75 10.67
N ALA A 69 -11.91 -3.68 9.54
CA ALA A 69 -12.50 -3.74 8.20
C ALA A 69 -13.31 -5.04 7.99
N LEU A 70 -12.81 -6.16 8.51
CA LEU A 70 -13.50 -7.45 8.44
C LEU A 70 -14.79 -7.48 9.27
N MET A 71 -14.82 -6.84 10.43
CA MET A 71 -16.05 -6.75 11.25
C MET A 71 -17.06 -5.78 10.65
N GLU A 72 -16.61 -4.64 10.15
CA GLU A 72 -17.46 -3.62 9.51
C GLU A 72 -18.09 -4.13 8.21
N ASN A 73 -17.35 -4.90 7.41
CA ASN A 73 -17.82 -5.41 6.12
C ASN A 73 -18.45 -6.80 6.19
N ARG A 74 -18.54 -7.40 7.39
CA ARG A 74 -19.15 -8.72 7.61
C ARG A 74 -20.52 -8.93 6.93
N PRO A 75 -21.48 -7.98 6.95
CA PRO A 75 -22.78 -8.21 6.29
C PRO A 75 -22.70 -8.25 4.76
N ASN A 76 -21.64 -7.68 4.17
CA ASN A 76 -21.48 -7.55 2.72
C ASN A 76 -20.47 -8.54 2.13
N LEU A 77 -19.75 -9.28 2.98
CA LEU A 77 -18.74 -10.26 2.57
C LEU A 77 -19.34 -11.65 2.37
N GLN A 78 -18.88 -12.34 1.32
CA GLN A 78 -19.09 -13.78 1.19
C GLN A 78 -18.38 -14.50 2.34
N ALA A 79 -18.95 -15.63 2.78
CA ALA A 79 -18.34 -16.42 3.86
C ALA A 79 -16.92 -16.92 3.50
N SER A 80 -16.66 -17.19 2.22
CA SER A 80 -15.33 -17.53 1.71
C SER A 80 -14.35 -16.37 1.85
N ASP A 81 -14.78 -15.16 1.48
CA ASP A 81 -13.95 -13.95 1.50
C ASP A 81 -13.62 -13.55 2.94
N PHE A 82 -14.61 -13.61 3.83
CA PHE A 82 -14.41 -13.42 5.26
C PHE A 82 -13.36 -14.39 5.81
N LYS A 83 -13.47 -15.68 5.48
CA LYS A 83 -12.53 -16.69 5.96
C LYS A 83 -11.11 -16.44 5.44
N THR A 84 -10.97 -16.07 4.18
CA THR A 84 -9.67 -15.77 3.56
C THR A 84 -9.03 -14.52 4.18
N LEU A 85 -9.81 -13.44 4.38
CA LEU A 85 -9.31 -12.22 5.00
C LEU A 85 -8.92 -12.45 6.47
N PHE A 86 -9.72 -13.23 7.20
CA PHE A 86 -9.39 -13.63 8.58
C PHE A 86 -8.12 -14.47 8.63
N GLN A 87 -7.95 -15.41 7.69
CA GLN A 87 -6.74 -16.22 7.58
C GLN A 87 -5.50 -15.35 7.30
N ALA A 88 -5.60 -14.39 6.38
CA ALA A 88 -4.53 -13.44 6.09
C ALA A 88 -4.17 -12.58 7.33
N ASN A 89 -5.18 -12.14 8.09
CA ASN A 89 -4.97 -11.41 9.35
C ASN A 89 -4.24 -12.25 10.40
N LEU A 90 -4.60 -13.53 10.57
CA LEU A 90 -3.90 -14.45 11.48
C LEU A 90 -2.44 -14.71 11.04
N MET A 91 -2.20 -14.85 9.74
CA MET A 91 -0.85 -15.01 9.18
C MET A 91 0.00 -13.75 9.41
N GLN A 92 -0.59 -12.57 9.37
CA GLN A 92 0.10 -11.33 9.70
C GLN A 92 0.46 -11.24 11.18
N GLN A 93 -0.48 -11.60 12.07
CA GLN A 93 -0.33 -11.48 13.52
C GLN A 93 0.66 -12.50 14.11
N TYR A 94 0.59 -13.75 13.67
CA TYR A 94 1.34 -14.86 14.26
C TYR A 94 2.39 -15.45 13.33
N GLY A 95 2.45 -14.99 12.09
CA GLY A 95 3.28 -15.62 11.08
C GLY A 95 4.74 -15.19 11.11
N HIS A 96 5.61 -16.09 10.67
CA HIS A 96 6.99 -15.74 10.32
C HIS A 96 7.07 -15.08 8.94
N SER A 97 8.22 -14.52 8.56
CA SER A 97 8.38 -13.73 7.32
C SER A 97 7.88 -14.41 6.04
N GLY A 98 7.92 -15.74 5.94
CA GLY A 98 7.32 -16.49 4.82
C GLY A 98 5.80 -16.41 4.77
N GLN A 99 5.13 -16.47 5.93
CA GLN A 99 3.66 -16.43 6.02
C GLN A 99 3.09 -15.05 5.73
N LEU A 100 3.87 -13.98 5.92
CA LEU A 100 3.45 -12.64 5.52
C LEU A 100 3.34 -12.51 3.99
N LYS A 101 4.26 -13.14 3.24
CA LYS A 101 4.18 -13.22 1.79
C LYS A 101 2.96 -14.03 1.35
N ASP A 102 2.73 -15.18 1.97
CA ASP A 102 1.55 -16.01 1.69
C ASP A 102 0.24 -15.25 1.97
N ALA A 103 0.17 -14.48 3.06
CA ALA A 103 -0.98 -13.62 3.37
C ALA A 103 -1.21 -12.58 2.28
N MET A 104 -0.14 -11.94 1.80
CA MET A 104 -0.21 -10.97 0.71
C MET A 104 -0.66 -11.61 -0.60
N GLU A 105 -0.23 -12.83 -0.90
CA GLU A 105 -0.68 -13.60 -2.07
C GLU A 105 -2.17 -13.96 -2.01
N LEU A 106 -2.71 -14.23 -0.81
CA LEU A 106 -4.15 -14.43 -0.63
C LEU A 106 -4.96 -13.17 -0.97
N LEU A 107 -4.48 -12.00 -0.52
CA LEU A 107 -5.15 -10.72 -0.79
C LEU A 107 -5.03 -10.32 -2.26
N GLN A 108 -3.85 -10.53 -2.86
CA GLN A 108 -3.54 -10.24 -4.26
C GLN A 108 -4.55 -10.86 -5.24
N GLN A 109 -5.01 -12.09 -4.97
CA GLN A 109 -5.88 -12.87 -5.86
C GLN A 109 -7.34 -12.38 -5.90
N ASN A 110 -7.79 -11.58 -4.94
CA ASN A 110 -9.17 -11.14 -4.85
C ASN A 110 -9.24 -9.61 -4.65
N PRO A 111 -9.81 -8.85 -5.60
CA PRO A 111 -9.85 -7.39 -5.53
C PRO A 111 -10.59 -6.87 -4.28
N VAL A 112 -11.66 -7.55 -3.83
CA VAL A 112 -12.39 -7.18 -2.62
C VAL A 112 -11.51 -7.33 -1.38
N LEU A 113 -10.77 -8.44 -1.30
CA LEU A 113 -9.85 -8.68 -0.18
C LEU A 113 -8.66 -7.74 -0.20
N ARG A 114 -8.14 -7.42 -1.38
CA ARG A 114 -7.08 -6.43 -1.56
C ARG A 114 -7.51 -5.05 -1.05
N GLU A 115 -8.69 -4.58 -1.41
CA GLU A 115 -9.22 -3.28 -0.96
C GLU A 115 -9.42 -3.23 0.57
N LEU A 116 -9.91 -4.32 1.15
CA LEU A 116 -10.14 -4.39 2.59
C LEU A 116 -8.85 -4.58 3.39
N GLY A 117 -7.92 -5.40 2.90
CA GLY A 117 -6.72 -5.82 3.62
C GLY A 117 -5.44 -5.04 3.29
N MET A 118 -5.41 -4.27 2.21
CA MET A 118 -4.23 -3.54 1.76
C MET A 118 -4.53 -2.06 1.57
N VAL A 119 -3.46 -1.26 1.62
CA VAL A 119 -3.47 0.20 1.51
C VAL A 119 -2.25 0.65 0.72
N SER A 120 -2.28 1.84 0.12
CA SER A 120 -1.09 2.38 -0.54
C SER A 120 0.03 2.64 0.47
N LEU A 121 1.28 2.55 0.01
CA LEU A 121 2.43 2.90 0.84
C LEU A 121 2.41 4.38 1.20
N GLU A 122 1.95 5.26 0.30
CA GLU A 122 1.73 6.69 0.56
C GLU A 122 0.82 6.91 1.78
N GLU A 123 -0.35 6.26 1.80
CA GLU A 123 -1.32 6.38 2.90
C GLU A 123 -0.78 5.78 4.19
N LYS A 124 -0.09 4.63 4.13
CA LYS A 124 0.56 4.02 5.30
C LYS A 124 1.60 4.94 5.95
N LEU A 125 2.34 5.68 5.13
CA LEU A 125 3.35 6.63 5.60
C LEU A 125 2.75 7.94 6.10
N GLY A 126 1.45 8.17 5.91
CA GLY A 126 0.81 9.44 6.21
C GLY A 126 1.41 10.59 5.41
N ILE A 127 1.95 10.31 4.23
CA ILE A 127 2.49 11.35 3.33
C ILE A 127 1.28 12.08 2.76
N VAL A 128 0.82 13.10 3.48
CA VAL A 128 -0.04 14.10 2.87
C VAL A 128 0.86 14.86 1.91
N LYS A 129 0.69 14.65 0.59
CA LYS A 129 1.22 15.56 -0.43
C LYS A 129 0.74 16.96 -0.06
N THR A 130 1.61 17.72 0.63
CA THR A 130 1.37 19.13 0.86
C THR A 130 1.54 19.76 -0.50
N GLU A 131 0.45 19.82 -1.27
CA GLU A 131 0.35 20.77 -2.36
C GLU A 131 0.79 22.10 -1.78
N SER A 132 1.94 22.58 -2.24
CA SER A 132 2.40 23.91 -1.93
C SER A 132 1.35 24.84 -2.50
N VAL A 133 0.44 25.32 -1.64
CA VAL A 133 -0.50 26.37 -1.99
C VAL A 133 0.36 27.55 -2.41
N ASP A 134 0.41 27.82 -3.70
CA ASP A 134 1.09 28.97 -4.25
C ASP A 134 0.32 30.23 -3.81
N LEU A 135 0.77 30.81 -2.69
CA LEU A 135 0.21 32.03 -2.12
C LEU A 135 0.44 33.26 -3.00
N SER A 136 1.14 33.15 -4.14
CA SER A 136 1.30 34.27 -5.07
C SER A 136 0.03 34.54 -5.89
N GLN A 137 -0.97 33.65 -5.84
CA GLN A 137 -2.28 33.86 -6.47
C GLN A 137 -3.34 34.48 -5.54
N PHE A 138 -3.08 34.64 -4.25
CA PHE A 138 -4.04 35.25 -3.32
C PHE A 138 -4.02 36.78 -3.45
N ARG A 139 -4.83 37.34 -4.37
CA ARG A 139 -5.16 38.78 -4.37
C ARG A 139 -6.27 39.04 -3.36
N PRO A 140 -6.03 39.79 -2.26
CA PRO A 140 -7.10 40.21 -1.38
C PRO A 140 -8.06 41.16 -2.13
N PRO A 141 -9.37 41.09 -1.85
CA PRO A 141 -10.34 41.99 -2.47
C PRO A 141 -10.04 43.43 -2.08
N GLN A 142 -9.90 44.29 -3.09
CA GLN A 142 -9.80 45.74 -2.87
C GLN A 142 -11.15 46.21 -2.32
N MET A 143 -11.16 46.66 -1.07
CA MET A 143 -12.29 47.42 -0.54
C MET A 143 -12.33 48.77 -1.25
N GLU A 144 -13.22 48.89 -2.23
CA GLU A 144 -13.63 50.20 -2.74
C GLU A 144 -14.35 50.97 -1.62
N ARG A 145 -13.99 52.25 -1.52
CA ARG A 145 -14.38 53.20 -0.47
C ARG A 145 -15.80 53.71 -0.61
#